data_AF-A0A955RW96-F1
#
_entry.id   AF-A0A955RW96-F1
#
_cell.length_a   1.000
_cell.length_b   1.000
_cell.length_c   1.000
_cell.angle_alpha   90.00
_cell.angle_beta   90.00
_cell.angle_gamma   90.00
#
_symmetry.space_group_name_H-M   'P 1'
#
loop_
_entity.id
_entity.type
_entity.pdbx_description
1 polymer ?
#
loop_
_entity_poly.entity_id
_entity_poly.type
_entity_poly.pdbx_seq_one_letter_code
_entity_poly.pdbx_strand_id
1 'polypeptide(L)'
;MFLDRIYTVLSRGIIFFSLFFLCAFTTHAASFPADYDVSYTIDTEGVTTVQENITITNRTDTQYPSQYTLALEGIAIQNVQASDAVGPME
;
A
#
# COMPACT_ATOMS: atom_id res chain seq x y z
N MET A 1 -30.39 -33.45 -32.11
CA MET A 1 -31.21 -33.05 -30.92
C MET A 1 -30.48 -33.22 -29.59
N PHE A 2 -29.96 -34.41 -29.23
CA PHE A 2 -29.21 -34.59 -27.95
C PHE A 2 -27.83 -33.92 -27.96
N LEU A 3 -27.10 -34.03 -29.07
CA LEU A 3 -25.78 -33.41 -29.25
C LEU A 3 -25.85 -31.87 -29.25
N ASP A 4 -26.84 -31.25 -29.89
CA ASP A 4 -26.99 -29.78 -29.92
C ASP A 4 -27.17 -29.17 -28.53
N ARG A 5 -27.89 -29.87 -27.64
CA ARG A 5 -28.08 -29.44 -26.26
C ARG A 5 -26.76 -29.47 -25.47
N ILE A 6 -25.90 -30.46 -25.73
CA ILE A 6 -24.58 -30.57 -25.09
C ILE A 6 -23.67 -29.43 -25.54
N TYR A 7 -23.61 -29.12 -26.84
CA TYR A 7 -22.81 -28.00 -27.35
C TYR A 7 -23.29 -26.65 -26.84
N THR A 8 -24.60 -26.47 -26.67
CA THR A 8 -25.18 -25.23 -26.11
C THR A 8 -24.84 -25.05 -24.63
N VAL A 9 -24.78 -26.14 -23.85
CA VAL A 9 -24.39 -26.09 -22.43
C VAL A 9 -22.89 -25.87 -22.27
N LEU A 10 -22.07 -26.57 -23.07
CA LEU A 10 -20.61 -26.39 -23.08
C LEU A 10 -20.19 -24.98 -23.48
N SER A 11 -20.78 -24.43 -24.55
CA SER A 11 -20.47 -23.06 -25.01
C SER A 11 -20.84 -22.00 -23.96
N ARG A 12 -21.98 -22.15 -23.27
CA ARG A 12 -22.36 -21.27 -22.16
C ARG A 12 -21.41 -21.38 -20.96
N GLY A 13 -20.97 -22.60 -20.63
CA GLY A 13 -19.97 -22.83 -19.58
C GLY A 13 -18.62 -22.19 -19.92
N ILE A 14 -18.19 -22.30 -21.19
CA ILE A 14 -16.96 -21.66 -21.68
C ILE A 14 -17.09 -20.14 -21.61
N ILE A 15 -18.21 -19.56 -22.05
CA ILE A 15 -18.42 -18.10 -21.97
C ILE A 15 -18.38 -17.61 -20.51
N PHE A 16 -19.03 -18.33 -19.60
CA PHE A 16 -19.03 -17.98 -18.18
C PHE A 16 -17.63 -18.10 -17.57
N PHE A 17 -16.89 -19.15 -17.91
CA PHE A 17 -15.51 -19.36 -17.48
C PHE A 17 -14.59 -18.27 -18.06
N SER A 18 -14.73 -17.92 -19.33
CA SER A 18 -13.98 -16.82 -19.97
C SER A 18 -14.28 -15.47 -19.33
N LEU A 19 -15.54 -15.18 -18.99
CA LEU A 19 -15.94 -13.95 -18.29
C LEU A 19 -15.34 -13.86 -16.88
N PHE A 20 -15.24 -15.00 -16.17
CA PHE A 20 -14.60 -15.05 -14.86
C PHE A 20 -13.11 -14.67 -14.92
N PHE A 21 -12.38 -15.16 -15.92
CA PHE A 21 -10.96 -14.82 -16.10
C PHE A 21 -10.73 -13.39 -16.63
N LEU A 22 -11.69 -12.82 -17.36
CA LEU A 22 -11.60 -11.43 -17.86
C LEU A 22 -11.73 -10.38 -16.73
N CYS A 23 -12.31 -10.74 -15.59
CA CYS A 23 -12.48 -9.84 -14.45
C CYS A 23 -11.38 -9.98 -13.38
N ALA A 24 -10.42 -10.90 -13.57
CA ALA A 24 -9.29 -11.08 -12.67
C ALA A 24 -8.23 -9.99 -12.94
N PHE A 25 -8.55 -8.74 -12.61
CA PHE A 25 -7.58 -7.65 -12.62
C PHE A 25 -6.67 -7.76 -11.39
N THR A 26 -5.36 -7.75 -11.61
CA THR A 26 -4.38 -7.62 -10.54
C THR A 26 -4.39 -6.17 -10.06
N THR A 27 -4.78 -5.94 -8.81
CA THR A 27 -4.61 -4.63 -8.19
C THR A 27 -3.12 -4.41 -7.90
N HIS A 28 -2.52 -3.39 -8.50
CA HIS A 28 -1.17 -2.98 -8.15
C HIS A 28 -1.19 -2.10 -6.90
N ALA A 29 -0.28 -2.36 -5.96
CA ALA A 29 -0.05 -1.44 -4.85
C ALA A 29 0.38 -0.08 -5.44
N ALA A 30 -0.29 0.99 -5.02
CA ALA A 30 0.10 2.33 -5.37
C ALA A 30 1.43 2.67 -4.67
N SER A 31 2.36 3.31 -5.40
CA SER A 31 3.55 3.90 -4.79
C SER A 31 3.21 5.33 -4.37
N PHE A 32 3.27 5.59 -3.07
CA PHE A 32 3.09 6.93 -2.53
C PHE A 32 4.47 7.57 -2.35
N PRO A 33 4.72 8.77 -2.91
CA PRO A 33 5.95 9.49 -2.66
C PRO A 33 6.07 9.80 -1.16
N ALA A 34 7.27 9.52 -0.64
CA ALA A 34 7.65 9.82 0.72
C ALA A 34 8.90 10.70 0.71
N ASP A 35 8.84 11.82 1.40
CA ASP A 35 9.94 12.74 1.61
C ASP A 35 10.53 12.49 3.01
N TYR A 36 11.84 12.28 3.06
CA TYR A 36 12.58 11.95 4.29
C TYR A 36 13.56 13.06 4.62
N ASP A 37 13.46 13.61 5.83
CA ASP A 37 14.44 14.52 6.41
C ASP A 37 15.07 13.85 7.64
N VAL A 38 16.34 13.49 7.52
CA VAL A 38 17.08 12.73 8.52
C VAL A 38 18.21 13.58 9.08
N SER A 39 18.18 13.81 10.38
CA SER A 39 19.22 14.54 11.11
C SER A 39 19.92 13.63 12.12
N TYR A 40 21.25 13.76 12.16
CA TYR A 40 22.12 13.03 13.08
C TYR A 40 22.80 14.03 13.99
N THR A 41 22.62 13.88 15.29
CA THR A 41 23.34 14.65 16.30
C THR A 41 24.20 13.70 17.11
N ILE A 42 25.50 13.95 17.16
CA ILE A 42 26.45 13.17 17.97
C ILE A 42 26.91 14.09 19.10
N ASP A 43 26.70 13.68 20.34
CA ASP A 43 27.13 14.45 21.50
C ASP A 43 28.63 14.24 21.83
N THR A 44 29.11 14.92 22.87
CA THR A 44 30.51 14.84 23.30
C THR A 44 30.88 13.49 23.94
N GLU A 45 29.90 12.67 24.33
CA GLU A 45 30.08 11.33 24.89
C GLU A 45 29.98 10.24 23.81
N GLY A 46 29.65 10.62 22.57
CA GLY A 46 29.49 9.72 21.42
C GLY A 46 28.08 9.15 21.26
N VAL A 47 27.10 9.64 22.03
CA VAL A 47 25.69 9.24 21.87
C VAL A 47 25.15 9.88 20.59
N THR A 48 24.60 9.03 19.71
CA THR A 48 24.00 9.47 18.44
C THR A 48 22.49 9.53 18.58
N THR A 49 21.91 10.70 18.38
CA THR A 49 20.47 10.92 18.22
C THR A 49 20.15 10.99 16.74
N VAL A 50 19.21 10.15 16.30
CA VAL A 50 18.66 10.19 14.94
C VAL A 50 17.25 10.73 15.03
N GLN A 51 16.97 11.79 14.29
CA GLN A 51 15.62 12.32 14.13
C GLN A 51 15.24 12.25 12.66
N GLU A 52 14.16 11.53 12.39
CA GLU A 52 13.63 11.27 11.06
C GLU A 52 12.23 11.87 10.95
N ASN A 53 12.06 12.83 10.04
CA ASN A 53 10.77 13.40 9.69
C ASN A 53 10.34 12.84 8.33
N ILE A 54 9.20 12.16 8.30
CA ILE A 54 8.71 11.44 7.12
C ILE A 54 7.38 12.05 6.70
N THR A 55 7.33 12.53 5.46
CA THR A 55 6.10 13.09 4.87
C THR A 55 5.64 12.20 3.73
N ILE A 56 4.44 11.60 3.85
CA ILE A 56 3.85 10.79 2.79
C ILE A 56 2.75 11.61 2.12
N THR A 57 2.87 11.85 0.81
CA THR A 57 1.89 12.65 0.06
C THR A 57 1.07 11.76 -0.88
N ASN A 58 -0.25 11.69 -0.67
CA ASN A 58 -1.13 11.10 -1.67
C ASN A 58 -1.32 12.06 -2.85
N ARG A 59 -0.77 11.71 -4.01
CA ARG A 59 -0.88 12.49 -5.27
C ARG A 59 -1.97 11.98 -6.21
N THR A 60 -2.77 11.00 -5.78
CA THR A 60 -3.81 10.40 -6.61
C THR A 60 -5.19 10.71 -6.04
N ASP A 61 -6.13 11.04 -6.92
CA ASP A 61 -7.52 11.32 -6.51
C ASP A 61 -8.38 10.05 -6.44
N THR A 62 -7.83 8.92 -6.92
CA THR A 62 -8.57 7.66 -7.13
C THR A 62 -8.15 6.54 -6.18
N GLN A 63 -7.03 6.68 -5.49
CA GLN A 63 -6.47 5.64 -4.62
C GLN A 63 -6.14 6.24 -3.27
N TYR A 64 -6.93 5.85 -2.26
CA TYR A 64 -6.64 6.15 -0.87
C TYR A 64 -6.04 4.91 -0.22
N PRO A 65 -4.85 5.01 0.36
CA PRO A 65 -4.26 3.89 1.08
C PRO A 65 -5.10 3.60 2.32
N SER A 66 -5.48 2.33 2.49
CA SER A 66 -6.17 1.85 3.68
C SER A 66 -5.23 1.62 4.86
N GLN A 67 -3.94 1.41 4.59
CA GLN A 67 -2.91 1.16 5.58
C GLN A 67 -1.57 1.67 5.10
N TYR A 68 -0.79 2.23 6.02
CA TYR A 68 0.62 2.50 5.85
C TYR A 68 1.42 1.65 6.84
N THR A 69 2.49 1.04 6.35
CA THR A 69 3.45 0.33 7.20
C THR A 69 4.78 1.03 7.05
N LEU A 70 5.30 1.56 8.15
CA LEU A 70 6.63 2.13 8.22
C LEU A 70 7.54 1.16 8.98
N ALA A 71 8.60 0.70 8.32
CA ALA A 71 9.63 -0.11 8.96
C ALA A 71 10.79 0.82 9.34
N LEU A 72 10.88 1.12 10.63
CA LEU A 72 11.99 1.90 11.19
C LEU A 72 13.07 0.93 11.66
N GLU A 73 14.28 1.06 11.12
CA GLU A 73 15.43 0.29 11.57
C GLU A 73 16.14 1.03 12.71
N GLY A 74 16.05 0.51 13.93
CA GLY A 74 16.66 1.12 15.11
C GLY A 74 16.59 0.23 16.35
N ILE A 75 17.54 0.40 17.28
CA ILE A 75 17.65 -0.40 18.51
C ILE A 75 16.71 0.09 19.63
N ALA A 76 16.29 1.36 19.62
CA ALA A 76 15.40 1.94 20.63
C ALA A 76 14.68 3.20 20.10
N ILE A 77 13.59 3.00 19.36
CA ILE A 77 12.78 4.11 18.83
C ILE A 77 11.93 4.70 19.95
N GLN A 78 11.90 6.03 20.04
CA GLN A 78 11.13 6.77 21.06
C GLN A 78 10.39 7.95 20.41
N ASN A 79 9.34 8.43 21.08
CA ASN A 79 8.59 9.65 20.71
C ASN A 79 7.99 9.62 19.29
N VAL A 80 7.56 8.45 18.82
CA VAL A 80 6.86 8.30 17.53
C VAL A 80 5.55 9.06 17.57
N GLN A 81 5.37 9.97 16.62
CA GLN A 81 4.17 10.78 16.46
C GLN A 81 3.82 10.87 14.98
N ALA A 82 2.53 10.83 14.68
CA ALA A 82 2.01 10.99 13.34
C ALA A 82 0.88 12.04 13.37
N SER A 83 0.70 12.78 12.28
CA SER A 83 -0.37 13.76 12.15
C SER A 83 -0.80 13.92 10.70
N ASP A 84 -2.08 14.23 10.49
CA ASP A 84 -2.64 14.64 9.21
C ASP A 84 -3.25 16.05 9.30
N ALA A 85 -4.00 16.46 8.26
CA ALA A 85 -4.63 17.78 8.20
C ALA A 85 -5.72 18.00 9.28
N VAL A 86 -6.22 16.94 9.90
CA VAL A 86 -7.26 16.98 10.94
C VAL A 86 -6.62 16.98 12.34
N GLY A 87 -5.43 16.42 12.49
CA GLY A 87 -4.66 16.48 13.73
C GLY A 87 -3.73 15.29 13.94
N PRO A 88 -3.31 15.03 15.18
CA PRO A 88 -2.53 13.84 15.52
C PRO A 88 -3.28 12.55 15.15
N MET A 89 -2.56 11.57 14.59
CA MET A 89 -3.05 10.22 14.34
C MET A 89 -2.71 9.35 15.56
N GLU A 90 -3.65 8.49 15.97
CA GLU A 90 -3.45 7.54 17.10
C GLU A 90 -2.65 6.29 16.71
#